data_AF-A0A077D6Q6-F1
#
_entry.id   AF-A0A077D6Q6-F1
#
_cell.length_a   1.000
_cell.length_b   1.000
_cell.length_c   1.000
_cell.angle_alpha   90.00
_cell.angle_beta   90.00
_cell.angle_gamma   90.00
#
_symmetry.space_group_name_H-M   'P 1'
#
loop_
_entity.id
_entity.type
_entity.pdbx_description
1 polymer ?
#
loop_
_entity_poly.entity_id
_entity_poly.type
_entity_poly.pdbx_seq_one_letter_code
_entity_poly.pdbx_strand_id
1 'polypeptide(L)'
;ISPAMLLDNEIPWVILGHSERRNVFGESDELISEKIAHALEAGLKVIACIGEKLDEREGGKTEEVVFRQTKAIADKIKSWDNVVL
;
A
#
# COMPACT_ATOMS: atom_id res chain seq x y z
N ILE A 1 0.99 -6.05 -15.18
CA ILE A 1 -0.45 -6.33 -15.00
C ILE A 1 -1.07 -5.05 -14.48
N SER A 2 -2.11 -4.53 -15.15
CA SER A 2 -2.80 -3.30 -14.74
C SER A 2 -4.05 -3.61 -13.90
N PRO A 3 -4.61 -2.61 -13.17
CA PRO A 3 -5.88 -2.77 -12.48
C PRO A 3 -7.02 -3.25 -13.39
N ALA A 4 -7.14 -2.67 -14.59
CA ALA A 4 -8.16 -3.05 -15.56
C ALA A 4 -8.04 -4.54 -15.97
N MET A 5 -6.83 -5.04 -16.19
CA MET A 5 -6.62 -6.46 -16.50
C MET A 5 -7.08 -7.38 -15.37
N LEU A 6 -6.91 -6.98 -14.10
CA LEU A 6 -7.38 -7.79 -12.96
C LEU A 6 -8.90 -7.85 -12.92
N LEU A 7 -9.57 -6.71 -13.12
CA LEU A 7 -11.03 -6.62 -13.15
C LEU A 7 -11.63 -7.40 -14.31
N ASP A 8 -11.02 -7.33 -15.51
CA ASP A 8 -11.43 -8.12 -16.68
C ASP A 8 -11.35 -9.64 -16.43
N ASN A 9 -10.52 -10.07 -15.47
CA ASN A 9 -10.38 -11.46 -15.02
C ASN A 9 -11.16 -11.76 -13.73
N GLU A 10 -12.08 -10.87 -13.33
CA GLU A 10 -12.90 -11.01 -12.12
C GLU A 10 -12.07 -11.13 -10.82
N ILE A 11 -10.90 -10.49 -10.77
CA ILE A 11 -10.04 -10.41 -9.58
C ILE A 11 -10.25 -9.05 -8.91
N PRO A 12 -11.04 -8.96 -7.81
CA PRO A 12 -11.47 -7.67 -7.27
C PRO A 12 -10.50 -7.08 -6.23
N TRP A 13 -9.46 -7.83 -5.82
CA TRP A 13 -8.52 -7.42 -4.77
C TRP A 13 -7.08 -7.42 -5.27
N VAL A 14 -6.28 -6.49 -4.74
CA VAL A 14 -4.84 -6.45 -4.95
C VAL A 14 -4.10 -6.16 -3.65
N ILE A 15 -2.95 -6.80 -3.45
CA ILE A 15 -2.03 -6.49 -2.36
C ILE A 15 -1.02 -5.45 -2.85
N LEU A 16 -0.89 -4.34 -2.14
CA LEU A 16 0.03 -3.26 -2.47
C LEU A 16 0.87 -2.89 -1.25
N GLY A 17 2.16 -2.61 -1.49
CA GLY A 17 3.10 -2.24 -0.44
C GLY A 17 3.61 -3.40 0.43
N HIS A 18 3.48 -4.65 -0.02
CA HIS A 18 4.05 -5.81 0.68
C HIS A 18 5.54 -5.58 1.00
N SER A 19 6.00 -6.06 2.16
CA SER A 19 7.35 -5.79 2.67
C SER A 19 8.45 -6.19 1.69
N GLU A 20 8.27 -7.29 0.95
CA GLU A 20 9.18 -7.72 -0.11
C GLU A 20 9.28 -6.69 -1.25
N ARG A 21 8.16 -6.07 -1.65
CA ARG A 21 8.16 -5.03 -2.70
C ARG A 21 8.84 -3.76 -2.24
N ARG A 22 8.69 -3.39 -0.97
CA ARG A 22 9.40 -2.25 -0.36
C ARG A 22 10.90 -2.51 -0.26
N ASN A 23 11.28 -3.67 0.28
CA ASN A 23 12.66 -3.93 0.69
C ASN A 23 13.53 -4.53 -0.41
N VAL A 24 12.97 -5.38 -1.28
CA VAL A 24 13.70 -6.04 -2.38
C VAL A 24 13.58 -5.26 -3.68
N PHE A 25 12.38 -4.75 -3.97
CA PHE A 25 12.13 -4.02 -5.22
C PHE A 25 12.21 -2.50 -5.06
N GLY A 26 12.37 -1.98 -3.84
CA GLY A 26 12.59 -0.56 -3.58
C GLY A 26 11.36 0.32 -3.81
N GLU A 27 10.14 -0.22 -3.69
CA GLU A 27 8.93 0.59 -3.84
C GLU A 27 8.79 1.58 -2.67
N SER A 28 8.83 2.89 -2.98
CA SER A 28 8.72 3.96 -1.99
C SER A 28 7.28 4.18 -1.53
N ASP A 29 7.11 4.92 -0.42
CA ASP A 29 5.78 5.25 0.12
C ASP A 29 4.95 6.05 -0.88
N GLU A 30 5.59 6.98 -1.59
CA GLU A 30 4.96 7.79 -2.63
C GLU A 30 4.46 6.90 -3.77
N LEU A 31 5.32 6.03 -4.30
CA LEU A 31 4.93 5.11 -5.38
C LEU A 31 3.79 4.19 -4.95
N ILE A 32 3.85 3.65 -3.72
CA ILE A 32 2.81 2.76 -3.20
C ILE A 32 1.50 3.52 -3.02
N SER A 33 1.53 4.74 -2.47
CA SER A 33 0.34 5.57 -2.30
C SER A 33 -0.34 5.92 -3.63
N GLU A 34 0.45 6.19 -4.68
CA GLU A 34 -0.05 6.43 -6.04
C GLU A 34 -0.69 5.18 -6.65
N LYS A 35 -0.07 4.01 -6.46
CA LYS A 35 -0.66 2.73 -6.90
C LYS A 35 -1.96 2.41 -6.18
N ILE A 36 -2.04 2.69 -4.87
CA ILE A 36 -3.26 2.46 -4.08
C ILE A 36 -4.38 3.37 -4.58
N ALA A 37 -4.12 4.68 -4.72
CA ALA A 37 -5.09 5.61 -5.27
C ALA A 37 -5.58 5.17 -6.66
N HIS A 38 -4.66 4.82 -7.56
CA HIS A 38 -5.00 4.38 -8.90
C HIS A 38 -5.80 3.06 -8.92
N ALA A 39 -5.46 2.10 -8.05
CA ALA A 39 -6.21 0.85 -7.93
C ALA A 39 -7.65 1.08 -7.47
N LEU A 40 -7.84 1.94 -6.47
CA LEU A 40 -9.17 2.30 -5.96
C LEU A 40 -9.98 3.08 -7.01
N GLU A 41 -9.36 4.03 -7.73
CA GLU A 41 -10.00 4.76 -8.84
C GLU A 41 -10.45 3.84 -9.97
N ALA A 42 -9.68 2.79 -10.25
CA ALA A 42 -10.04 1.76 -11.21
C ALA A 42 -11.15 0.82 -10.71
N GLY A 43 -11.53 0.88 -9.42
CA GLY A 43 -12.58 0.04 -8.83
C GLY A 43 -12.11 -1.26 -8.18
N LEU A 44 -10.80 -1.45 -8.02
CA LEU A 44 -10.27 -2.54 -7.19
C LEU A 44 -10.43 -2.23 -5.71
N LYS A 45 -10.44 -3.29 -4.91
CA LYS A 45 -10.24 -3.23 -3.47
C LYS A 45 -8.77 -3.50 -3.14
N VAL A 46 -8.27 -2.88 -2.09
CA VAL A 46 -6.82 -2.88 -1.79
C VAL A 46 -6.56 -3.46 -0.41
N ILE A 47 -5.64 -4.42 -0.35
CA ILE A 47 -4.95 -4.80 0.90
C ILE A 47 -3.64 -4.01 0.92
N ALA A 48 -3.57 -2.98 1.76
CA ALA A 48 -2.43 -2.07 1.86
C ALA A 48 -1.50 -2.53 2.98
N CYS A 49 -0.27 -2.92 2.66
CA CYS A 49 0.68 -3.35 3.68
C CYS A 49 1.57 -2.19 4.16
N ILE A 50 1.70 -2.11 5.47
CA ILE A 50 2.64 -1.24 6.18
C ILE A 50 3.43 -2.08 7.20
N GLY A 51 4.55 -1.55 7.65
CA GLY A 51 5.37 -2.18 8.67
C GLY A 51 6.81 -1.72 8.63
N GLU A 52 7.45 -1.85 9.78
CA GLU A 52 8.85 -1.58 10.01
C GLU A 52 9.73 -2.82 9.78
N LYS A 53 11.02 -2.59 9.59
CA LYS A 53 12.06 -3.61 9.64
C LYS A 53 12.46 -3.93 11.08
N LEU A 54 13.16 -5.05 11.25
CA LEU A 54 13.62 -5.49 12.57
C LEU A 54 14.52 -4.44 13.25
N ASP A 55 15.45 -3.83 12.52
CA ASP A 55 16.35 -2.79 13.02
C ASP A 55 15.61 -1.49 13.40
N GLU A 56 14.57 -1.13 12.64
CA GLU A 56 13.69 -0.01 12.97
C GLU A 56 12.90 -0.28 14.27
N ARG A 57 12.40 -1.51 14.45
CA ARG A 57 11.71 -1.93 15.68
C ARG A 57 12.63 -1.91 16.89
N GLU A 58 13.82 -2.51 16.78
CA GLU A 58 14.82 -2.53 17.86
C GLU A 58 15.32 -1.11 18.19
N GLY A 59 15.33 -0.22 17.19
CA GLY A 59 15.61 1.20 17.36
C GLY A 59 14.46 2.05 17.88
N GLY A 60 13.31 1.46 18.21
CA GLY A 60 12.14 2.17 18.74
C GLY A 60 11.40 3.05 17.71
N LYS A 61 11.56 2.77 16.41
CA LYS A 61 11.00 3.57 15.31
C LYS A 61 9.70 3.00 14.72
N THR A 62 9.12 1.96 15.31
CA THR A 62 7.89 1.32 14.79
C THR A 62 6.80 2.34 14.49
N GLU A 63 6.45 3.20 15.45
CA GLU A 63 5.40 4.21 15.28
C GLU A 63 5.74 5.23 14.19
N GLU A 64 6.99 5.69 14.12
CA GLU A 64 7.45 6.63 13.10
C GLU A 64 7.29 6.04 11.70
N VAL A 65 7.70 4.79 11.52
CA VAL A 65 7.67 4.11 10.23
C VAL A 65 6.24 3.83 9.78
N VAL A 66 5.40 3.24 10.65
CA VAL A 66 4.01 2.94 10.29
C VAL A 66 3.23 4.24 10.07
N PHE A 67 3.45 5.29 10.87
CA PHE A 67 2.80 6.58 10.68
C PHE A 67 3.17 7.20 9.33
N ARG A 68 4.47 7.22 8.97
CA ARG A 68 4.93 7.75 7.67
C ARG A 68 4.27 7.02 6.50
N GLN A 69 4.25 5.69 6.55
CA GLN A 69 3.66 4.85 5.49
C GLN A 69 2.14 5.03 5.39
N THR A 70 1.42 4.99 6.52
CA THR A 70 -0.04 5.19 6.55
C THR A 70 -0.42 6.60 6.12
N LYS A 71 0.34 7.61 6.55
CA LYS A 71 0.10 9.01 6.16
C LYS A 71 0.21 9.20 4.66
N ALA A 72 1.25 8.63 4.02
CA ALA A 72 1.40 8.72 2.57
C ALA A 72 0.18 8.16 1.82
N ILE A 73 -0.41 7.07 2.32
CA ILE A 73 -1.65 6.50 1.78
C ILE A 73 -2.84 7.45 2.03
N ALA A 74 -3.01 7.90 3.28
CA ALA A 74 -4.10 8.79 3.68
C ALA A 74 -4.11 10.11 2.90
N ASP A 75 -2.94 10.66 2.59
CA ASP A 75 -2.80 11.91 1.83
C ASP A 75 -3.24 11.77 0.35
N LYS A 76 -3.34 10.54 -0.17
CA LYS A 76 -3.71 10.26 -1.57
C LYS A 76 -5.14 9.75 -1.77
N ILE A 77 -5.81 9.29 -0.71
CA ILE A 77 -7.15 8.67 -0.82
C ILE A 77 -8.17 9.39 0.06
N LYS A 78 -9.43 9.41 -0.39
CA LYS A 78 -10.52 10.09 0.32
C LYS A 78 -11.42 9.17 1.14
N SER A 79 -11.51 7.90 0.77
CA SER A 79 -12.30 6.88 1.45
C SER A 79 -11.47 5.62 1.66
N TRP A 80 -11.72 4.94 2.78
CA TRP A 80 -11.11 3.68 3.17
C TRP A 80 -12.07 2.49 3.04
N ASP A 81 -13.28 2.68 2.50
CA ASP A 81 -14.34 1.65 2.46
C ASP A 81 -13.93 0.37 1.71
N ASN A 82 -13.01 0.50 0.75
CA ASN A 82 -12.46 -0.58 -0.06
C ASN A 82 -10.98 -0.87 0.25
N VAL A 83 -10.50 -0.46 1.43
CA VAL A 83 -9.13 -0.68 1.88
C VAL A 83 -9.13 -1.54 3.15
N VAL A 84 -8.31 -2.58 3.15
CA VAL A 84 -7.92 -3.31 4.34
C VAL A 84 -6.45 -2.96 4.60
N LEU A 85 -6.15 -2.51 5.82
CA LEU A 85 -4.80 -2.18 6.28
C LEU A 85 -4.29 -3.28 7.20
#